data_AF-A0A7S9E1X7-F1
#
_entry.id   AF-A0A7S9E1X7-F1
#
_cell.length_a   1.000
_cell.length_b   1.000
_cell.length_c   1.000
_cell.angle_alpha   90.00
_cell.angle_beta   90.00
_cell.angle_gamma   90.00
#
_symmetry.space_group_name_H-M   'P 1'
#
loop_
_entity.id
_entity.type
_entity.pdbx_description
1 polymer ?
#
loop_
_entity_poly.entity_id
_entity_poly.type
_entity_poly.pdbx_seq_one_letter_code
_entity_poly.pdbx_strand_id
1 'polypeptide(L)' 'MTSLNPLMTVGQQLEETLQRHEVLGRRERRSRVSTMLDAVKISHVEKRLQQYPHELSGGMRQR' A
#
# COMPACT_ATOMS: atom_id res chain seq x y z
N MET A 1 -4.99 15.71 2.66
CA MET A 1 -5.79 14.54 3.05
C MET A 1 -5.60 13.49 1.97
N THR A 2 -4.67 12.57 2.16
CA THR A 2 -4.24 11.65 1.11
C THR A 2 -5.40 10.73 0.74
N SER A 3 -5.91 10.89 -0.47
CA SER A 3 -7.12 10.24 -0.97
C SER A 3 -6.80 8.84 -1.47
N LEU A 4 -6.63 7.89 -0.53
CA LEU A 4 -6.68 6.48 -0.88
C LEU A 4 -8.04 6.16 -1.50
N ASN A 5 -8.06 5.37 -2.57
CA ASN A 5 -9.31 4.98 -3.22
C ASN A 5 -10.07 4.00 -2.32
N PRO A 6 -11.30 4.32 -1.85
CA PRO A 6 -12.04 3.48 -0.90
C PRO A 6 -12.50 2.15 -1.50
N LEU A 7 -12.51 2.01 -2.84
CA LEU A 7 -12.93 0.81 -3.56
C LEU A 7 -11.76 -0.12 -3.91
N MET A 8 -10.54 0.24 -3.52
CA MET A 8 -9.34 -0.55 -3.75
C MET A 8 -8.64 -0.88 -2.44
N THR A 9 -8.02 -2.05 -2.38
CA THR A 9 -7.14 -2.37 -1.26
C THR A 9 -5.91 -1.45 -1.26
N VAL A 10 -5.29 -1.30 -0.11
CA VAL A 10 -4.06 -0.51 0.07
C VAL A 10 -2.94 -1.07 -0.82
N GLY A 11 -2.80 -2.39 -0.91
CA GLY A 11 -1.80 -3.01 -1.77
C GLY A 11 -2.03 -2.73 -3.26
N GLN A 12 -3.28 -2.85 -3.74
CA GLN A 12 -3.59 -2.64 -5.16
C GLN A 12 -3.24 -1.22 -5.64
N GLN A 13 -3.62 -0.20 -4.87
CA GLN A 13 -3.36 1.19 -5.27
C GLN A 13 -1.86 1.58 -5.17
N LEU A 14 -1.14 1.02 -4.20
CA LEU A 14 0.31 1.19 -4.11
C LEU A 14 1.03 0.47 -5.27
N GLU A 15 0.64 -0.77 -5.59
CA GLU A 15 1.19 -1.50 -6.75
C GLU A 15 0.87 -0.80 -8.08
N GLU A 16 -0.32 -0.22 -8.24
CA GLU A 16 -0.71 0.56 -9.41
C GLU A 16 0.14 1.82 -9.56
N THR A 17 0.44 2.49 -8.45
CA THR A 17 1.34 3.66 -8.44
C THR A 17 2.75 3.25 -8.89
N LEU A 18 3.30 2.17 -8.35
CA LEU A 18 4.60 1.65 -8.80
C LEU A 18 4.59 1.23 -10.27
N GLN A 19 3.51 0.60 -10.73
CA GLN A 19 3.39 0.19 -12.13
C GLN A 19 3.41 1.37 -13.10
N ARG A 20 2.90 2.54 -12.70
CA ARG A 20 2.88 3.74 -13.54
C ARG A 20 4.23 4.46 -13.59
N HIS A 21 5.04 4.34 -12.55
CA HIS A 21 6.26 5.16 -12.39
C HIS A 21 7.56 4.36 -12.47
N GLU A 22 7.53 3.04 -12.31
CA GLU A 22 8.71 2.19 -12.28
C GLU A 22 8.54 0.98 -13.23
N VAL A 23 9.64 0.61 -13.91
CA VAL A 23 9.68 -0.60 -14.76
C VAL A 23 10.00 -1.81 -13.89
N LEU A 24 9.01 -2.22 -13.09
CA LEU A 24 9.12 -3.37 -12.20
C LEU A 24 8.13 -4.48 -12.62
N GLY A 25 8.55 -5.73 -12.50
CA GLY A 25 7.67 -6.89 -12.59
C GLY A 25 6.68 -6.96 -11.41
N ARG A 26 5.59 -7.71 -11.56
CA ARG A 26 4.55 -7.82 -10.52
C ARG A 26 5.10 -8.24 -9.15
N ARG A 27 6.01 -9.22 -9.12
CA ARG A 27 6.63 -9.71 -7.89
C ARG A 27 7.50 -8.65 -7.22
N GLU A 28 8.25 -7.89 -8.02
CA GLU A 28 9.11 -6.80 -7.53
C GLU A 28 8.29 -5.66 -6.97
N ARG A 29 7.20 -5.26 -7.65
CA ARG A 29 6.27 -4.26 -7.12
C ARG A 29 5.71 -4.68 -5.77
N ARG A 30 5.23 -5.91 -5.62
CA ARG A 30 4.72 -6.39 -4.34
C ARG A 30 5.78 -6.35 -3.23
N SER A 31 7.00 -6.78 -3.54
CA SER A 31 8.13 -6.70 -2.59
C SER A 31 8.46 -5.24 -2.22
N ARG A 32 8.40 -4.34 -3.19
CA ARG A 32 8.66 -2.90 -3.02
C ARG A 32 7.60 -2.24 -2.15
N VAL A 33 6.32 -2.50 -2.40
CA VAL A 33 5.22 -2.02 -1.54
C VAL A 33 5.38 -2.53 -0.12
N SER A 34 5.71 -3.81 0.06
CA SER A 34 5.92 -4.39 1.39
C SER A 34 7.04 -3.66 2.15
N THR A 35 8.15 -3.37 1.46
CA THR A 35 9.28 -2.60 2.00
C THR A 35 8.88 -1.16 2.34
N MET A 36 8.05 -0.50 1.51
CA MET A 36 7.57 0.86 1.77
C MET A 36 6.73 0.93 3.05
N LEU A 37 5.82 -0.03 3.25
CA LEU A 37 4.98 -0.10 4.44
C LEU A 37 5.80 -0.38 5.71
N ASP A 38 6.83 -1.20 5.62
CA ASP A 38 7.75 -1.45 6.74
C ASP A 38 8.57 -0.19 7.10
N ALA A 39 9.04 0.56 6.11
CA ALA A 39 9.78 1.82 6.31
C ALA A 39 8.94 2.86 7.07
N VAL A 40 7.62 2.89 6.82
CA VAL A 40 6.67 3.71 7.59
C VAL A 40 6.07 2.93 8.75
N LYS A 41 6.79 1.98 9.35
CA LYS A 41 6.45 1.14 10.53
C LYS A 41 4.97 0.73 10.61
N ILE A 42 4.40 0.26 9.50
CA ILE A 42 3.07 -0.35 9.47
C ILE A 42 3.24 -1.83 9.84
N SER A 43 2.67 -2.23 10.98
CA SER A 43 2.72 -3.62 11.41
C SER A 43 1.76 -4.51 10.60
N HIS A 44 2.10 -5.79 10.49
CA HIS A 44 1.34 -6.82 9.77
C HIS A 44 1.13 -6.46 8.29
N VAL A 45 2.20 -6.04 7.61
CA VAL A 45 2.20 -5.55 6.22
C VAL A 45 1.34 -6.39 5.27
N GLU A 46 1.53 -7.72 5.22
CA GLU A 46 0.73 -8.59 4.35
C GLU A 46 -0.79 -8.50 4.60
N LYS A 47 -1.20 -8.35 5.86
CA LYS A 47 -2.61 -8.10 6.21
C LYS A 47 -3.05 -6.72 5.74
N ARG A 48 -2.22 -5.69 5.96
CA ARG A 48 -2.56 -4.31 5.59
C ARG A 48 -2.67 -4.10 4.09
N LEU A 49 -1.87 -4.81 3.30
CA LEU A 49 -1.96 -4.80 1.84
C LEU A 49 -3.33 -5.27 1.33
N GLN A 50 -3.99 -6.17 2.05
CA GLN A 50 -5.31 -6.71 1.69
C GLN A 50 -6.47 -5.87 2.22
N GLN A 51 -6.20 -4.89 3.09
CA GLN A 51 -7.23 -4.06 3.69
C GLN A 51 -7.62 -2.90 2.78
N TYR A 52 -8.86 -2.47 2.92
CA TYR A 52 -9.37 -1.23 2.38
C TYR A 52 -9.02 -0.04 3.29
N PRO A 53 -9.01 1.20 2.77
CA PRO A 53 -8.66 2.37 3.56
C PRO A 53 -9.50 2.57 4.84
N HIS A 54 -10.78 2.20 4.81
CA HIS A 54 -11.68 2.33 5.96
C HIS A 54 -11.37 1.35 7.09
N GLU A 55 -10.60 0.29 6.83
CA GLU A 55 -10.17 -0.69 7.83
C GLU A 55 -8.86 -0.30 8.53
N LEU A 56 -8.24 0.81 8.10
CA LEU A 56 -7.04 1.37 8.71
C LEU A 56 -7.38 2.48 9.71
N SER A 57 -6.61 2.55 10.80
CA SER A 57 -6.72 3.67 11.74
C SER A 57 -6.39 4.99 11.06
N GLY A 58 -6.84 6.12 11.61
CA GLY A 58 -6.54 7.45 11.05
C GLY A 58 -5.04 7.70 10.92
N GLY A 59 -4.26 7.34 11.94
CA GLY A 59 -2.80 7.46 11.92
C GLY A 59 -2.14 6.54 10.89
N MET A 60 -2.70 5.35 10.63
CA MET A 60 -2.18 4.48 9.56
C MET A 60 -2.47 5.03 8.16
N ARG A 61 -3.60 5.71 7.95
CA ARG A 61 -3.93 6.33 6.65
C ARG A 61 -3.08 7.56 6.31
N GLN A 62 -2.50 8.19 7.32
CA GLN A 62 -1.64 9.38 7.14
C GLN A 62 -0.18 9.02 6.84
N ARG A 63 0.23 7.79 7.13
CA ARG A 63 1.59 7.28 6.94
C ARG A 63 1.72 6.62 5.58
#